data_AF-A0A527FUU8-F1
#
_entry.id   AF-A0A527FUU8-F1
#
_cell.length_a   1.000
_cell.length_b   1.000
_cell.length_c   1.000
_cell.angle_alpha   90.00
_cell.angle_beta   90.00
_cell.angle_gamma   90.00
#
_symmetry.space_group_name_H-M   'P 1'
#
loop_
_entity.id
_entity.type
_entity.pdbx_description
1 polymer ?
#
loop_
_entity_poly.entity_id
_entity_poly.type
_entity_poly.pdbx_seq_one_letter_code
_entity_poly.pdbx_strand_id
1 'polypeptide(L)'
;ENNLFLSLLLTMLTCLVLGMGIPTIPNYIITSSLAGPALLELGVPLLVSHMFVFYFGIMADLTPPVALAAFAAAPMARESGLKIGIQAT
;
A
#
# COMPACT_ATOMS: atom_id res chain seq x y z
N GLU A 1 -0.43 -18.97 -16.71
CA GLU A 1 -1.89 -18.94 -16.45
C GLU A 1 -2.27 -19.32 -15.00
N ASN A 2 -1.37 -19.92 -14.21
CA ASN A 2 -1.70 -20.45 -12.88
C ASN A 2 -1.08 -19.64 -11.74
N ASN A 3 -1.82 -18.63 -11.26
CA ASN A 3 -1.96 -18.23 -9.84
C ASN A 3 -2.24 -16.72 -9.76
N LEU A 4 -3.47 -16.34 -10.11
CA LEU A 4 -4.01 -14.99 -9.91
C LEU A 4 -3.75 -14.49 -8.47
N PHE A 5 -3.84 -15.42 -7.51
CA PHE A 5 -3.49 -15.20 -6.11
C PHE A 5 -2.03 -14.80 -5.89
N LEU A 6 -1.09 -15.45 -6.58
CA LEU A 6 0.35 -15.20 -6.44
C LEU A 6 0.74 -13.86 -7.10
N SER A 7 0.10 -13.52 -8.22
CA SER A 7 0.24 -12.20 -8.82
C SER A 7 -0.31 -11.09 -7.92
N LEU A 8 -1.51 -11.25 -7.35
CA LEU A 8 -2.06 -10.29 -6.39
C LEU A 8 -1.15 -10.11 -5.17
N LEU A 9 -0.56 -11.20 -4.66
CA LEU A 9 0.35 -11.16 -3.53
C LEU A 9 1.68 -10.45 -3.87
N LEU A 10 2.24 -10.69 -5.06
CA LEU A 10 3.41 -9.98 -5.57
C LEU A 10 3.12 -8.49 -5.77
N THR A 11 1.96 -8.16 -6.35
CA THR A 11 1.51 -6.78 -6.53
C THR A 11 1.33 -6.08 -5.18
N MET A 12 0.75 -6.75 -4.19
CA MET A 12 0.63 -6.24 -2.83
C MET A 12 1.99 -5.92 -2.22
N LEU A 13 2.93 -6.87 -2.24
CA LEU A 13 4.30 -6.64 -1.73
C LEU A 13 5.00 -5.49 -2.46
N THR A 14 4.83 -5.41 -3.77
CA THR A 14 5.40 -4.35 -4.60
C THR A 14 4.82 -2.98 -4.23
N CYS A 15 3.50 -2.89 -4.03
CA CYS A 15 2.84 -1.65 -3.59
C CYS A 15 3.23 -1.25 -2.18
N LEU A 16 3.39 -2.20 -1.26
CA LEU A 16 3.85 -1.94 0.10
C LEU A 16 5.29 -1.41 0.11
N VAL A 17 6.22 -2.09 -0.57
CA VAL A 17 7.63 -1.69 -0.59
C VAL A 17 7.85 -0.38 -1.35
N LEU A 18 7.20 -0.18 -2.49
CA LEU A 18 7.32 1.06 -3.26
C LEU A 18 6.60 2.24 -2.61
N GLY A 19 5.52 1.97 -1.86
CA GLY A 19 4.71 3.01 -1.23
C GLY A 19 5.32 3.57 0.06
N MET A 20 6.21 2.83 0.71
CA MET A 20 6.89 3.26 1.93
C MET A 20 7.89 4.39 1.62
N GLY A 21 7.56 5.62 2.00
CA GLY A 21 8.49 6.77 1.96
C GLY A 21 8.17 7.84 0.90
N ILE A 22 7.10 7.67 0.13
CA ILE A 22 6.69 8.59 -0.92
C ILE A 22 5.30 9.15 -0.58
N PRO A 23 5.02 10.47 -0.77
CA PRO A 23 3.69 11.01 -0.53
C PRO A 23 2.59 10.24 -1.30
N THR A 24 1.39 10.14 -0.72
CA THR A 24 0.31 9.27 -1.19
C THR A 24 -0.05 9.46 -2.67
N ILE A 25 -0.02 10.70 -3.18
CA ILE A 25 -0.30 11.01 -4.58
C ILE A 25 0.76 10.39 -5.52
N PRO A 26 2.07 10.72 -5.40
CA PRO A 26 3.10 10.09 -6.21
C PRO A 26 3.20 8.58 -6.03
N ASN A 27 2.94 8.05 -4.82
CA ASN A 27 2.86 6.60 -4.60
C ASN A 27 1.79 5.95 -5.49
N TYR A 28 0.55 6.47 -5.49
CA TYR A 28 -0.52 5.94 -6.34
C TYR A 28 -0.18 6.02 -7.83
N ILE A 29 0.43 7.11 -8.30
CA ILE A 29 0.81 7.27 -9.71
C ILE A 29 1.83 6.20 -10.13
N ILE A 30 2.87 5.98 -9.31
CA ILE A 30 3.93 5.00 -9.60
C ILE A 30 3.36 3.58 -9.55
N THR A 31 2.64 3.24 -8.49
CA THR A 31 2.11 1.89 -8.31
C THR A 31 1.02 1.57 -9.34
N SER A 32 0.13 2.50 -9.68
CA SER A 32 -0.92 2.26 -10.69
C SER A 32 -0.37 2.18 -12.12
N SER A 33 0.67 2.95 -12.45
CA SER A 33 1.33 2.86 -13.77
C SER A 33 2.12 1.56 -13.94
N LEU A 34 2.63 0.97 -12.85
CA LEU A 34 3.38 -0.29 -12.89
C LEU A 34 2.48 -1.52 -12.74
N ALA A 35 1.59 -1.52 -11.75
CA ALA A 35 0.73 -2.67 -11.41
C ALA A 35 -0.60 -2.69 -12.17
N GLY A 36 -1.12 -1.54 -12.59
CA GLY A 36 -2.33 -1.45 -13.41
C GLY A 36 -2.27 -2.27 -14.70
N PRO A 37 -1.25 -2.11 -15.57
CA PRO A 37 -1.14 -2.92 -16.78
C PRO A 37 -0.88 -4.40 -16.46
N ALA A 38 -0.07 -4.71 -15.44
CA ALA A 38 0.21 -6.08 -15.04
C ALA A 38 -1.06 -6.85 -14.60
N LEU A 39 -1.94 -6.20 -13.83
CA LEU A 39 -3.22 -6.79 -13.40
C LEU A 39 -4.24 -6.88 -14.54
N LEU A 40 -4.20 -5.93 -15.48
CA LEU A 40 -5.07 -5.95 -16.66
C LEU A 40 -4.73 -7.14 -17.58
N GLU A 41 -3.44 -7.42 -17.79
CA GLU A 41 -2.98 -8.60 -18.55
C GLU A 41 -3.37 -9.93 -17.89
N LEU A 42 -3.57 -9.92 -16.56
CA LEU A 42 -4.06 -11.07 -15.78
C LEU A 42 -5.59 -11.23 -15.81
N GLY A 43 -6.30 -10.39 -16.56
CA GLY A 43 -7.76 -10.45 -16.71
C GLY A 43 -8.55 -9.76 -15.58
N VAL A 44 -7.88 -9.00 -14.71
CA VAL A 44 -8.55 -8.23 -13.66
C VAL A 44 -9.15 -6.96 -14.26
N PRO A 45 -10.43 -6.62 -13.96
CA PRO A 45 -11.03 -5.38 -14.43
C PRO A 45 -10.22 -4.15 -14.00
N LEU A 46 -10.01 -3.20 -14.90
CA LEU A 46 -9.17 -2.02 -14.68
C LEU A 46 -9.50 -1.27 -13.37
N LEU A 47 -10.80 -1.07 -13.08
CA LEU A 47 -11.24 -0.40 -11.86
C LEU A 47 -10.80 -1.16 -10.60
N VAL A 48 -10.90 -2.50 -10.61
CA VAL A 48 -10.48 -3.34 -9.49
C VAL A 48 -8.97 -3.24 -9.29
N SER A 49 -8.20 -3.22 -10.39
CA SER A 49 -6.74 -3.03 -10.33
C SER A 49 -6.36 -1.70 -9.69
N HIS A 50 -7.01 -0.59 -10.07
CA HIS A 50 -6.76 0.71 -9.46
C HIS A 50 -7.15 0.75 -7.98
N MET A 51 -8.28 0.18 -7.60
CA MET A 51 -8.71 0.12 -6.19
C MET A 51 -7.79 -0.76 -5.33
N PHE A 52 -7.33 -1.87 -5.88
CA PHE A 52 -6.36 -2.75 -5.22
C PHE A 52 -5.06 -2.02 -4.92
N VAL A 53 -4.50 -1.38 -5.93
CA VAL A 53 -3.25 -0.62 -5.81
C VAL A 53 -3.41 0.58 -4.88
N PHE A 54 -4.53 1.29 -4.98
CA PHE A 54 -4.85 2.42 -4.08
C PHE A 54 -4.95 1.99 -2.61
N TYR A 55 -5.64 0.87 -2.33
CA TYR A 55 -5.78 0.33 -0.98
C TYR A 55 -4.41 -0.02 -0.37
N PHE A 56 -3.58 -0.78 -1.09
CA PHE A 56 -2.25 -1.14 -0.60
C PHE A 56 -1.27 0.04 -0.57
N GLY A 57 -1.44 1.03 -1.44
CA GLY A 57 -0.67 2.27 -1.39
C GLY A 57 -0.95 3.07 -0.12
N ILE A 58 -2.21 3.17 0.32
CA ILE A 58 -2.55 3.83 1.60
C ILE A 58 -2.07 3.00 2.79
N MET A 59 -2.25 1.68 2.75
CA MET A 59 -1.73 0.79 3.80
C MET A 59 -0.21 0.89 3.95
N ALA A 60 0.53 1.05 2.85
CA ALA A 60 1.99 1.24 2.87
C ALA A 60 2.40 2.49 3.69
N ASP A 61 1.63 3.56 3.57
CA ASP A 61 1.84 4.82 4.31
C ASP A 61 1.52 4.67 5.81
N LEU A 62 0.64 3.73 6.17
CA LEU A 62 0.25 3.42 7.54
C LEU A 62 1.16 2.38 8.20
N THR A 63 1.88 1.59 7.41
CA THR A 63 2.74 0.50 7.88
C THR A 63 4.03 1.07 8.49
N PRO A 64 4.44 0.65 9.70
CA PRO A 64 5.74 1.01 10.26
C PRO A 64 6.87 0.56 9.32
N PRO A 65 7.88 1.39 9.01
CA PRO A 65 8.46 2.50 9.78
C PRO A 65 8.09 3.91 9.31
N VAL A 66 7.20 4.07 8.32
CA VAL A 66 6.90 5.37 7.68
C VAL A 66 5.56 5.97 8.16
N ALA A 67 4.90 5.34 9.13
CA ALA A 67 3.59 5.72 9.68
C ALA A 67 3.56 7.10 10.37
N LEU A 68 3.74 8.19 9.60
CA LEU A 68 3.87 9.56 10.08
C LEU A 68 2.65 10.00 10.90
N ALA A 69 1.45 9.56 10.50
CA ALA A 69 0.22 9.80 11.26
C ALA A 69 0.24 9.12 12.64
N ALA A 70 0.76 7.89 12.74
CA ALA A 70 0.89 7.18 14.01
C ALA A 70 1.96 7.82 14.92
N PHE A 71 3.07 8.31 14.34
CA PHE A 71 4.07 9.07 15.08
C PHE A 71 3.56 10.44 15.55
N ALA A 72 2.74 11.12 14.76
CA ALA A 72 2.07 12.36 15.16
C ALA A 72 1.01 12.13 16.25
N ALA A 73 0.32 10.99 16.23
CA ALA A 73 -0.67 10.62 17.25
C ALA A 73 -0.04 10.11 18.56
N ALA A 74 1.21 9.62 18.53
CA ALA A 74 1.95 9.12 19.68
C ALA A 74 1.94 10.05 20.93
N PRO A 75 2.29 11.35 20.81
CA PRO A 75 2.25 12.27 21.96
C PRO A 75 0.84 12.52 22.49
N MET A 76 -0.19 12.41 21.64
CA MET A 76 -1.59 12.57 22.05
C MET A 76 -2.09 11.33 22.83
N ALA A 77 -1.73 10.14 22.36
CA ALA A 77 -2.13 8.86 22.95
C ALA A 77 -1.25 8.41 24.12
N ARG A 78 -0.12 9.10 24.39
CA ARG A 78 0.90 8.71 25.39
C ARG A 78 1.44 7.29 25.19
N GLU A 79 1.51 6.84 23.94
CA GLU A 79 2.02 5.53 23.56
C GLU A 79 3.07 5.65 22.44
N SER A 80 3.83 4.59 22.21
CA SER A 80 4.82 4.57 21.13
C SER A 80 4.13 4.61 19.76
N GLY A 81 4.57 5.51 18.88
CA GLY A 81 4.05 5.57 17.49
C GLY A 81 4.19 4.25 16.74
N LEU A 82 5.17 3.43 17.10
CA LEU A 82 5.32 2.08 16.54
C LEU A 82 4.18 1.15 16.97
N LYS A 83 3.77 1.16 18.24
CA LYS A 83 2.62 0.36 18.70
C LYS A 83 1.33 0.81 18.03
N ILE A 84 1.12 2.12 17.91
CA ILE A 84 -0.07 2.69 17.26
C ILE A 84 -0.09 2.30 15.79
N GLY A 85 1.04 2.39 15.09
CA GLY A 85 1.16 1.98 13.69
C GLY A 85 0.92 0.49 13.48
N ILE A 86 1.48 -0.37 14.34
CA ILE A 86 1.24 -1.83 14.29
C ILE A 86 -0.23 -2.17 14.54
N GLN A 87 -0.91 -1.44 15.42
CA GLN A 87 -2.33 -1.69 15.72
C GLN A 87 -3.28 -1.11 14.66
N ALA A 88 -2.82 -0.11 13.91
CA ALA A 88 -3.60 0.52 12.84
C ALA A 88 -3.44 -0.17 11.48
N THR A 89 -2.35 -0.93 11.28
CA THR A 89 -2.07 -1.73 10.08
C THR A 89 -2.67 -3.13 10.21
#